data_AF-A0A0P1EAB9-F1
#
_entry.id   AF-A0A0P1EAB9-F1
#
_cell.length_a   1.000
_cell.length_b   1.000
_cell.length_c   1.000
_cell.angle_alpha   90.00
_cell.angle_beta   90.00
_cell.angle_gamma   90.00
#
_symmetry.space_group_name_H-M   'P 1'
#
loop_
_entity.id
_entity.type
_entity.pdbx_description
1 polymer ?
#
loop_
_entity_poly.entity_id
_entity_poly.type
_entity_poly.pdbx_seq_one_letter_code
_entity_poly.pdbx_strand_id
1 'polypeptide(L)'
;MFLSLKSAQALPMTMLWHSNGGRYYAPWSSRHFACLGVEEGAASPILGNVENSFTNNHGDIHLNPDRQVEVTHVIGALRWRSGAKVIAVETLGKQLLVRSTKNQEFLVPFDPQALNI
;
A
#
# COMPACT_ATOMS: atom_id res chain seq x y z
N MET A 1 -10.13 -8.22 -4.19
CA MET A 1 -9.02 -7.95 -3.26
C MET A 1 -8.13 -6.91 -3.88
N PHE A 2 -7.76 -5.90 -3.11
CA PHE A 2 -6.83 -4.84 -3.47
C PHE A 2 -5.42 -5.24 -3.02
N LEU A 3 -4.42 -4.99 -3.86
CA LEU A 3 -3.00 -5.17 -3.57
C LEU A 3 -2.33 -3.80 -3.58
N SER A 4 -1.59 -3.52 -2.50
CA SER A 4 -0.79 -2.32 -2.31
C SER A 4 0.61 -2.77 -1.91
N LEU A 5 1.55 -2.77 -2.86
CA LEU A 5 2.91 -3.26 -2.64
C LEU A 5 3.91 -2.13 -2.76
N LYS A 6 4.73 -1.97 -1.73
CA LYS A 6 5.68 -0.86 -1.55
C LYS A 6 6.85 -1.33 -0.71
N SER A 7 7.95 -0.57 -0.73
CA SER A 7 8.96 -0.68 0.32
C SER A 7 8.41 -0.07 1.61
N ALA A 8 8.32 -0.88 2.66
CA ALA A 8 7.91 -0.41 4.00
C ALA A 8 8.99 0.50 4.64
N GLN A 9 10.24 0.44 4.16
CA GLN A 9 11.29 1.35 4.60
C GLN A 9 11.09 2.75 3.98
N ALA A 10 10.71 2.82 2.70
CA ALA A 10 10.46 4.09 2.02
C ALA A 10 9.12 4.73 2.39
N LEU A 11 8.05 3.93 2.49
CA LEU A 11 6.71 4.37 2.86
C LEU A 11 6.23 3.56 4.07
N PRO A 12 6.58 3.92 5.31
CA PRO A 12 6.27 3.11 6.49
C PRO A 12 4.80 3.16 6.94
N MET A 13 4.01 4.11 6.44
CA MET A 13 2.62 4.28 6.82
C MET A 13 1.67 3.69 5.78
N THR A 14 0.60 3.05 6.26
CA THR A 14 -0.62 2.80 5.48
C THR A 14 -1.78 3.45 6.23
N MET A 15 -2.42 4.44 5.61
CA MET A 15 -3.60 5.11 6.14
C MET A 15 -4.84 4.55 5.47
N LEU A 16 -5.84 4.21 6.29
CA LEU A 16 -7.16 3.81 5.83
C LEU A 16 -8.15 4.89 6.22
N TRP A 17 -8.88 5.43 5.25
CA TRP A 17 -9.96 6.35 5.51
C TRP A 17 -11.23 5.89 4.82
N HIS A 18 -12.36 6.24 5.40
CA HIS A 18 -13.67 5.97 4.83
C HIS A 18 -14.43 7.27 4.55
N SER A 19 -15.11 7.35 3.42
CA SER A 19 -16.04 8.44 3.14
C SER A 19 -17.46 7.91 3.02
N ASN A 20 -18.36 8.58 3.75
CA ASN A 20 -19.79 8.36 3.70
C ASN A 20 -20.55 9.66 3.36
N GLY A 21 -20.01 10.45 2.43
CA GLY A 21 -20.63 11.68 1.94
C GLY A 21 -20.54 12.90 2.87
N GLY A 22 -19.72 12.88 3.92
CA GLY A 22 -19.70 13.94 4.93
C GLY A 22 -19.17 15.31 4.47
N ARG A 23 -18.40 15.36 3.37
CA ARG A 23 -17.83 16.62 2.85
C ARG A 23 -18.77 17.28 1.83
N TYR A 24 -19.59 18.21 2.30
CA TYR A 24 -20.71 18.82 1.54
C TYR A 24 -20.30 19.84 0.48
N TYR A 25 -19.11 20.41 0.56
CA TYR A 25 -18.62 21.40 -0.40
C TYR A 25 -17.77 20.76 -1.51
N ALA A 26 -17.58 21.50 -2.60
CA ALA A 26 -16.80 21.06 -3.75
C ALA A 26 -15.32 20.74 -3.39
N PRO A 27 -14.65 19.84 -4.13
CA PRO A 27 -15.15 19.03 -5.26
C PRO A 27 -15.98 17.80 -4.85
N TRP A 28 -15.98 17.43 -3.57
CA TRP A 28 -16.61 16.19 -3.09
C TRP A 28 -18.15 16.27 -3.10
N SER A 29 -18.71 17.41 -2.68
CA SER A 29 -20.16 17.72 -2.76
C SER A 29 -21.07 16.61 -2.23
N SER A 30 -20.67 15.95 -1.14
CA SER A 30 -21.36 14.80 -0.55
C SER A 30 -21.59 13.63 -1.50
N ARG A 31 -20.80 13.45 -2.57
CA ARG A 31 -21.01 12.37 -3.55
C ARG A 31 -20.22 11.09 -3.30
N HIS A 32 -19.19 11.12 -2.45
CA HIS A 32 -18.34 9.95 -2.19
C HIS A 32 -18.88 9.13 -1.02
N PHE A 33 -19.72 8.14 -1.32
CA PHE A 33 -20.25 7.16 -0.37
C PHE A 33 -19.59 5.79 -0.56
N ALA A 34 -19.63 4.97 0.49
CA ALA A 34 -19.13 3.59 0.46
C ALA A 34 -17.70 3.45 -0.10
N CYS A 35 -16.86 4.46 0.13
CA CYS A 35 -15.49 4.51 -0.38
C CYS A 35 -14.51 4.26 0.77
N LEU A 36 -13.64 3.28 0.59
CA LEU A 36 -12.45 3.06 1.41
C LEU A 36 -11.24 3.60 0.64
N GLY A 37 -10.61 4.64 1.15
CA GLY A 37 -9.28 5.07 0.72
C GLY A 37 -8.21 4.23 1.39
N VAL A 38 -7.20 3.85 0.60
CA VAL A 38 -5.96 3.22 1.05
C VAL A 38 -4.83 4.11 0.56
N GLU A 39 -4.09 4.69 1.50
CA GLU A 39 -3.02 5.64 1.20
C GLU A 39 -1.72 5.16 1.80
N GLU A 40 -0.69 5.03 0.96
CA GLU A 40 0.66 4.69 1.41
C GLU A 40 1.48 5.96 1.56
N GLY A 41 2.25 6.08 2.65
CA GLY A 41 2.91 7.34 2.94
C GLY A 41 4.16 7.23 3.79
N ALA A 42 4.96 8.29 3.68
CA ALA A 42 5.97 8.70 4.62
C ALA A 42 5.48 10.02 5.22
N ALA A 43 5.00 9.97 6.46
CA ALA A 43 4.44 11.13 7.15
C ALA A 43 4.90 11.12 8.61
N SER A 44 6.15 11.52 8.84
CA SER A 44 6.75 11.66 10.17
C SER A 44 5.83 12.37 11.20
N PRO A 45 5.14 13.48 10.86
CA PRO A 45 4.22 14.13 11.81
C PRO A 45 3.03 13.27 12.26
N ILE A 46 2.63 12.26 11.48
CA ILE A 46 1.50 11.38 11.79
C ILE A 46 1.96 10.10 12.48
N LEU A 47 3.12 9.57 12.09
CA LEU A 47 3.70 8.35 12.66
C LEU A 47 4.15 8.54 14.11
N GLY A 48 4.54 9.77 14.47
CA GLY A 48 5.03 10.11 15.80
C GLY A 48 6.41 9.50 16.09
N ASN A 49 7.16 10.15 16.96
CA ASN A 49 8.42 9.60 17.47
C ASN A 49 8.09 8.58 18.57
N VAL A 50 7.68 7.36 18.21
CA VAL A 50 7.57 6.28 19.21
C VAL A 50 8.99 5.93 19.65
N GLU A 51 9.38 6.38 20.85
CA GLU A 51 10.66 6.02 21.47
C GLU A 51 10.85 4.51 21.38
N ASN A 52 11.96 4.09 20.75
CA ASN A 52 12.38 2.70 20.52
C ASN A 52 11.70 1.89 19.41
N SER A 53 10.88 2.49 18.55
CA SER A 53 10.27 1.72 17.43
C SER A 53 11.13 1.69 16.17
N PHE A 54 11.87 2.77 15.86
CA PHE A 54 12.74 2.83 14.68
C PHE A 54 13.93 3.77 14.92
N THR A 55 15.13 3.39 14.49
CA THR A 55 16.32 4.25 14.52
C THR A 55 16.29 5.21 13.32
N ASN A 56 16.25 6.53 13.57
CA ASN A 56 16.43 7.65 12.61
C ASN A 56 15.34 7.88 11.54
N ASN A 57 14.78 9.11 11.48
CA ASN A 57 14.06 9.74 10.36
C ASN A 57 13.01 8.91 9.57
N HIS A 58 12.42 7.88 10.18
CA HIS A 58 11.38 7.09 9.54
C HIS A 58 10.13 7.95 9.29
N GLY A 59 9.64 7.94 8.05
CA GLY A 59 8.50 8.76 7.64
C GLY A 59 8.88 10.07 6.96
N ASP A 60 10.17 10.32 6.73
CA ASP A 60 10.65 11.41 5.88
C ASP A 60 11.13 10.89 4.52
N ILE A 61 10.84 11.64 3.46
CA ILE A 61 11.44 11.43 2.14
C ILE A 61 12.62 12.39 2.02
N HIS A 62 13.84 11.85 2.04
CA HIS A 62 15.04 12.64 1.85
C HIS A 62 15.27 12.92 0.37
N LEU A 63 15.12 14.18 -0.03
CA LEU A 63 15.45 14.65 -1.38
C LEU A 63 16.97 14.80 -1.56
N ASN A 64 17.45 14.67 -2.79
CA ASN A 64 18.84 14.88 -3.14
C ASN A 64 18.92 15.81 -4.36
N PRO A 65 19.71 16.90 -4.31
CA PRO A 65 19.79 17.86 -5.42
C PRO A 65 20.50 17.31 -6.67
N ASP A 66 21.36 16.31 -6.51
CA ASP A 66 22.24 15.80 -7.57
C ASP A 66 21.75 14.48 -8.19
N ARG A 67 20.67 13.90 -7.64
CA ARG A 67 20.09 12.64 -8.16
C ARG A 67 18.59 12.58 -7.96
N GLN A 68 17.94 11.79 -8.81
CA GLN A 68 16.54 11.43 -8.64
C GLN A 68 16.34 10.62 -7.34
N VAL A 69 15.26 10.96 -6.64
CA VAL A 69 14.71 10.16 -5.54
C VAL A 69 13.44 9.52 -6.05
N GLU A 70 13.39 8.19 -6.00
CA GLU A 70 12.29 7.40 -6.51
C GLU A 70 11.60 6.65 -5.37
N VAL A 71 10.27 6.62 -5.44
CA VAL A 71 9.42 5.83 -4.56
C VAL A 71 8.44 5.08 -5.44
N THR A 72 8.53 3.76 -5.44
CA THR A 72 7.65 2.91 -6.26
C THR A 72 6.53 2.33 -5.42
N HIS A 73 5.32 2.37 -5.99
CA HIS A 73 4.12 1.76 -5.44
C HIS A 73 3.43 0.96 -6.54
N VAL A 74 3.30 -0.35 -6.32
CA VAL A 74 2.59 -1.24 -7.24
C VAL A 74 1.18 -1.46 -6.70
N ILE A 75 0.20 -1.08 -7.51
CA ILE A 75 -1.22 -1.23 -7.20
C ILE A 75 -1.83 -2.28 -8.12
N GLY A 76 -2.60 -3.20 -7.53
CA GLY A 76 -3.29 -4.22 -8.28
C GLY A 76 -4.66 -4.54 -7.69
N ALA A 77 -5.50 -5.16 -8.50
CA ALA A 77 -6.76 -5.73 -8.04
C ALA A 77 -6.91 -7.12 -8.63
N LEU A 78 -7.27 -8.09 -7.78
CA LEU A 78 -7.71 -9.39 -8.25
C LEU A 78 -9.09 -9.74 -7.75
N ARG A 79 -9.78 -10.52 -8.58
CA ARG A 79 -11.05 -11.09 -8.24
C ARG A 79 -10.87 -12.19 -7.18
N TRP A 80 -11.27 -11.88 -5.96
CA TRP A 80 -11.12 -12.77 -4.80
C TRP A 80 -12.49 -13.30 -4.36
N ARG A 81 -12.88 -14.46 -4.89
CA ARG A 81 -14.25 -15.00 -4.71
C ARG A 81 -14.43 -15.92 -3.50
N SER A 82 -13.35 -16.34 -2.85
CA SER A 82 -13.38 -17.49 -1.94
C SER A 82 -13.89 -17.19 -0.54
N GLY A 83 -13.91 -15.91 -0.15
CA GLY A 83 -14.07 -15.48 1.24
C GLY A 83 -12.96 -15.97 2.18
N ALA A 84 -11.96 -16.67 1.64
CA ALA A 84 -10.81 -17.17 2.40
C ALA A 84 -9.87 -16.01 2.75
N LYS A 85 -9.19 -16.10 3.89
CA LYS A 85 -8.14 -15.12 4.23
C LYS A 85 -6.92 -15.38 3.35
N VAL A 86 -6.20 -14.32 3.01
CA VAL A 86 -4.86 -14.42 2.43
C VAL A 86 -3.90 -14.86 3.52
N ILE A 87 -3.01 -15.81 3.22
CA ILE A 87 -2.00 -16.30 4.15
C ILE A 87 -0.57 -16.04 3.66
N ALA A 88 -0.37 -15.87 2.35
CA ALA A 88 0.92 -15.54 1.77
C ALA A 88 0.76 -14.75 0.48
N VAL A 89 1.71 -13.85 0.23
CA VAL A 89 1.93 -13.15 -1.03
C VAL A 89 3.43 -13.23 -1.30
N GLU A 90 3.82 -13.97 -2.33
CA GLU A 90 5.21 -14.33 -2.61
C GLU A 90 5.53 -14.01 -4.07
N THR A 91 6.78 -13.69 -4.39
CA THR A 91 7.22 -13.56 -5.78
C THR A 91 7.47 -14.94 -6.40
N LEU A 92 7.09 -15.11 -7.66
CA LEU A 92 7.37 -16.30 -8.45
C LEU A 92 7.69 -15.88 -9.90
N GLY A 93 8.96 -15.65 -10.20
CA GLY A 93 9.37 -15.11 -11.49
C GLY A 93 8.73 -13.74 -11.74
N LYS A 94 8.00 -13.58 -12.85
CA LYS A 94 7.27 -12.35 -13.22
C LYS A 94 5.81 -12.35 -12.73
N GLN A 95 5.57 -12.98 -11.59
CA GLN A 95 4.24 -13.13 -11.00
C GLN A 95 4.29 -13.01 -9.48
N LEU A 96 3.14 -12.72 -8.89
CA LEU A 96 2.87 -12.93 -7.48
C LEU A 96 2.05 -14.20 -7.32
N LEU A 97 2.51 -15.07 -6.43
CA LEU A 97 1.74 -16.18 -5.90
C LEU A 97 1.01 -15.71 -4.64
N VAL A 98 -0.32 -15.74 -4.69
CA VAL A 98 -1.17 -15.43 -3.54
C VAL A 98 -1.83 -16.71 -3.05
N ARG A 99 -1.61 -17.05 -1.77
CA ARG A 99 -2.17 -18.24 -1.13
C ARG A 99 -3.28 -17.89 -0.15
N SER A 100 -4.29 -18.75 -0.05
CA SER A 100 -5.40 -18.59 0.89
C SER A 100 -5.48 -19.71 1.92
N THR A 101 -6.24 -19.47 3.00
CA THR A 101 -6.55 -20.47 4.04
C THR A 101 -7.28 -21.72 3.53
N LYS A 102 -7.78 -21.70 2.29
CA LYS A 102 -8.45 -22.85 1.65
C LYS A 102 -7.54 -23.59 0.66
N ASN A 103 -6.22 -23.43 0.79
CA ASN A 103 -5.21 -23.99 -0.13
C ASN A 103 -5.44 -23.61 -1.60
N GLN A 104 -6.03 -22.43 -1.84
CA GLN A 104 -6.17 -21.89 -3.19
C GLN A 104 -4.97 -21.01 -3.50
N GLU A 105 -4.47 -21.13 -4.71
CA GLU A 105 -3.36 -20.36 -5.25
C GLU A 105 -3.82 -19.50 -6.41
N PHE A 106 -3.37 -18.25 -6.45
CA PHE A 106 -3.64 -17.30 -7.51
C PHE A 106 -2.32 -16.73 -8.00
N LEU A 107 -2.08 -16.85 -9.31
CA LEU A 107 -0.94 -16.22 -9.98
C LEU A 107 -1.42 -14.91 -10.62
N VAL A 108 -0.77 -13.81 -10.24
CA VAL A 108 -1.07 -12.47 -10.76
C VAL A 108 0.17 -11.93 -11.45
N PRO A 109 0.07 -11.35 -12.67
CA PRO A 109 1.20 -10.70 -13.32
C PRO A 109 1.82 -9.63 -12.41
N PHE A 110 3.14 -9.64 -12.29
CA PHE A 110 3.87 -8.71 -11.44
C PHE A 110 5.29 -8.52 -11.95
N ASP A 111 5.75 -7.27 -12.01
CA ASP A 111 7.14 -6.98 -12.30
C ASP A 111 7.93 -6.81 -11.00
N PRO A 112 8.75 -7.80 -10.60
CA PRO A 112 9.52 -7.71 -9.37
C PRO A 112 10.59 -6.61 -9.42
N GLN A 113 11.04 -6.24 -10.63
CA GLN A 113 12.00 -5.14 -10.80
C GLN A 113 11.42 -3.79 -10.38
N ALA A 114 10.10 -3.61 -10.46
CA ALA A 114 9.44 -2.38 -10.03
C ALA A 114 9.68 -2.09 -8.53
N LEU A 115 9.88 -3.11 -7.70
CA LEU A 115 10.16 -2.96 -6.27
C LEU A 115 11.60 -3.33 -5.88
N ASN A 116 12.48 -3.59 -6.85
CA ASN A 116 13.85 -4.07 -6.63
C ASN A 116 13.91 -5.36 -5.78
N ILE A 117 12.98 -6.30 -6.00
CA ILE A 117 12.90 -7.61 -5.32
C ILE A 117 13.05 -8.79 -6.29
#